data_AF-A0A1H1H5E8-F1
#
_entry.id   AF-A0A1H1H5E8-F1
#
_cell.length_a   1.000
_cell.length_b   1.000
_cell.length_c   1.000
_cell.angle_alpha   90.00
_cell.angle_beta   90.00
_cell.angle_gamma   90.00
#
_symmetry.space_group_name_H-M   'P 1'
#
loop_
_entity.id
_entity.type
_entity.pdbx_description
1 polymer ?
#
loop_
_entity_poly.entity_id
_entity_poly.type
_entity_poly.pdbx_seq_one_letter_code
_entity_poly.pdbx_strand_id
1 'polypeptide(L)' 'MSTARQPSPWFTSSYSGPNNNSCVEARFTTRGIDVRDSKNPRQGHLSFTTPQWSSFLADLHTQR' A
#
# COMPACT_ATOMS: atom_id res chain seq x y z
N MET A 1 -11.64 -17.97 -9.36
CA MET A 1 -12.65 -17.11 -8.70
C MET A 1 -11.89 -15.99 -8.00
N SER A 2 -11.76 -14.83 -8.64
CA SER A 2 -10.97 -13.71 -8.12
C SER A 2 -11.78 -12.97 -7.06
N THR A 3 -11.39 -13.11 -5.80
CA THR A 3 -11.94 -12.32 -4.70
C THR A 3 -11.61 -10.86 -4.97
N ALA A 4 -12.62 -10.07 -5.37
CA ALA A 4 -12.50 -8.63 -5.35
C ALA A 4 -12.04 -8.23 -3.94
N ARG A 5 -10.88 -7.57 -3.86
CA ARG A 5 -10.30 -7.14 -2.59
C ARG A 5 -11.29 -6.20 -1.93
N GLN A 6 -11.86 -6.60 -0.81
CA GLN A 6 -12.82 -5.77 -0.10
C GLN A 6 -12.09 -4.53 0.44
N PRO A 7 -12.74 -3.35 0.47
CA PRO A 7 -12.18 -2.19 1.12
C PRO A 7 -11.78 -2.51 2.55
N SER A 8 -10.61 -2.03 2.97
CA SER A 8 -10.09 -2.26 4.32
C SER A 8 -9.90 -0.94 5.06
N PRO A 9 -9.88 -0.94 6.40
CA PRO A 9 -9.25 0.16 7.14
C PRO A 9 -7.76 0.26 6.78
N TRP A 10 -7.14 1.39 7.16
CA TRP A 10 -5.69 1.54 7.10
C TRP A 10 -5.01 0.52 8.01
N PHE A 11 -3.96 -0.13 7.52
CA PHE A 11 -3.12 -1.03 8.28
C PHE A 11 -1.65 -0.66 8.09
N THR A 12 -0.90 -0.69 9.18
CA THR A 12 0.53 -0.39 9.21
C THR A 12 1.33 -1.60 8.73
N SER A 13 2.40 -1.37 7.98
CA SER A 13 3.33 -2.42 7.59
C SER A 13 4.02 -3.02 8.80
N SER A 14 4.21 -4.35 8.82
CA SER A 14 5.01 -5.04 9.83
C SER A 14 6.48 -4.63 9.81
N TYR A 15 6.94 -4.03 8.70
CA TYR A 15 8.27 -3.45 8.58
C TYR A 15 8.35 -2.02 9.10
N SER A 16 7.27 -1.47 9.67
CA SER A 16 7.24 -0.19 10.35
C SER A 16 7.37 -0.39 11.86
N GLY A 17 8.24 0.36 12.52
CA GLY A 17 8.60 0.16 13.91
C GLY A 17 9.56 1.24 14.42
N PRO A 18 9.80 1.33 15.75
CA PRO A 18 10.53 2.44 16.37
C PRO A 18 11.96 2.63 15.87
N ASN A 19 12.59 1.53 15.44
CA ASN A 19 13.98 1.49 14.98
C ASN A 19 14.10 1.52 13.46
N ASN A 20 13.00 1.72 12.72
CA ASN A 20 13.02 1.84 11.27
C ASN A 20 12.35 3.13 10.83
N ASN A 21 12.82 3.67 9.71
CA ASN A 21 12.29 4.92 9.16
C ASN A 21 11.30 4.69 8.01
N SER A 22 10.85 3.44 7.84
CA SER A 22 10.00 2.99 6.74
C SER A 22 8.53 2.90 7.16
N CYS A 23 8.04 3.96 7.82
CA CYS A 23 6.69 4.03 8.36
C CYS A 23 5.65 4.18 7.25
N VAL A 24 5.01 3.07 6.86
CA VAL A 24 4.01 3.06 5.79
C VAL A 24 2.72 2.41 6.26
N GLU A 25 1.60 3.02 5.86
CA GLU A 25 0.26 2.46 5.98
C GLU A 25 -0.33 2.24 4.59
N ALA A 26 -1.13 1.19 4.47
CA ALA A 26 -1.89 0.91 3.26
C ALA A 26 -3.35 0.59 3.58
N ARG A 27 -4.23 0.74 2.59
CA ARG A 27 -5.59 0.21 2.64
C ARG A 27 -6.02 -0.28 1.27
N PHE A 28 -6.83 -1.33 1.24
CA PHE A 28 -7.51 -1.73 0.03
C PHE A 28 -8.72 -0.85 -0.21
N THR A 29 -8.95 -0.52 -1.48
CA THR A 29 -10.14 0.19 -1.94
C THR A 29 -10.83 -0.67 -2.97
N THR A 30 -12.06 -0.31 -3.34
CA THR A 30 -12.79 -1.01 -4.41
C THR A 30 -12.06 -0.96 -5.75
N ARG A 31 -11.20 0.04 -5.97
CA ARG A 31 -10.51 0.28 -7.26
C ARG A 31 -9.01 -0.07 -7.23
N GLY A 32 -8.47 -0.43 -6.07
CA GLY A 32 -7.05 -0.78 -5.92
C GLY A 32 -6.54 -0.60 -4.49
N ILE A 33 -5.50 0.21 -4.31
CA ILE A 33 -4.81 0.37 -3.03
C ILE A 33 -4.39 1.82 -2.83
N ASP A 34 -4.53 2.31 -1.60
CA ASP A 34 -3.93 3.59 -1.19
C ASP A 34 -2.75 3.31 -0.25
N VAL A 35 -1.70 4.13 -0.36
CA VAL A 35 -0.47 4.05 0.44
C VAL A 35 -0.12 5.43 0.97
N ARG A 36 0.26 5.52 2.25
CA ARG A 36 0.67 6.79 2.88
C ARG A 36 1.77 6.62 3.92
N ASP A 37 2.37 7.74 4.28
CA ASP A 37 3.28 7.85 5.42
C ASP A 37 2.48 7.76 6.74
N SER A 38 2.81 6.78 7.58
CA SER A 38 2.17 6.60 8.89
C SER A 38 2.47 7.75 9.86
N LYS A 39 3.61 8.44 9.69
CA LYS A 39 3.99 9.58 10.54
C LYS A 39 3.22 10.85 10.18
N ASN A 40 2.80 10.98 8.92
CA ASN A 40 2.15 12.17 8.39
C ASN A 40 0.81 11.85 7.69
N PRO A 41 -0.14 11.16 8.33
CA PRO A 41 -1.35 10.64 7.67
C PRO A 41 -2.29 11.73 7.14
N ARG A 42 -2.13 12.98 7.60
CA ARG A 42 -2.90 14.15 7.15
C ARG A 42 -2.32 14.83 5.91
N GLN A 43 -1.09 14.51 5.49
CA GLN A 43 -0.46 15.09 4.30
C GLN A 43 -0.96 14.48 2.99
N GLY A 44 -1.78 13.42 3.05
CA GLY A 44 -2.38 12.78 1.91
C GLY A 44 -1.98 11.31 1.76
N HIS A 45 -2.31 10.74 0.61
CA HIS A 45 -1.95 9.38 0.23
C HIS A 45 -1.79 9.28 -1.29
N LEU A 46 -1.05 8.28 -1.73
CA LEU A 46 -0.96 7.87 -3.12
C LEU A 46 -2.02 6.81 -3.38
N SER A 47 -2.76 6.93 -4.48
CA SER A 47 -3.77 5.96 -4.91
C SER A 47 -3.32 5.26 -6.18
N PHE A 48 -3.41 3.93 -6.17
CA PHE A 48 -3.07 3.10 -7.32
C PHE A 48 -4.27 2.22 -7.67
N THR A 49 -4.54 2.11 -8.98
CA THR A 49 -5.46 1.10 -9.48
C THR A 49 -4.85 -0.30 -9.36
N THR A 50 -5.69 -1.34 -9.36
CA THR A 50 -5.20 -2.74 -9.33
C THR A 50 -4.16 -3.03 -10.41
N PRO A 51 -4.33 -2.64 -11.70
CA PRO A 51 -3.30 -2.89 -12.71
C PRO A 51 -1.98 -2.14 -12.46
N GLN A 52 -2.04 -0.89 -11.98
CA GLN A 52 -0.85 -0.13 -11.64
C GLN A 52 -0.06 -0.79 -10.51
N TRP A 53 -0.77 -1.23 -9.47
CA TRP A 53 -0.13 -1.92 -8.34
C TRP A 53 0.50 -3.25 -8.76
N SER A 54 -0.19 -4.02 -9.61
CA SER A 54 0.36 -5.27 -10.17
C SER A 54 1.62 -5.02 -11.00
N SER A 55 1.65 -3.98 -11.84
CA SER A 55 2.84 -3.61 -12.62
C SER A 55 4.00 -3.24 -11.71
N PHE A 56 3.74 -2.39 -10.71
CA PHE A 56 4.76 -1.98 -9.73
C PHE A 56 5.41 -3.18 -9.02
N LEU A 57 4.61 -4.16 -8.59
CA LEU A 57 5.13 -5.37 -7.95
C LEU A 57 5.92 -6.25 -8.92
N ALA A 58 5.47 -6.36 -10.18
CA ALA A 58 6.18 -7.11 -11.20
C ALA A 58 7.58 -6.53 -11.44
N ASP A 59 7.68 -5.20 -11.58
CA ASP A 59 8.95 -4.50 -11.76
C ASP A 59 9.89 -4.73 -10.57
N LEU A 60 9.38 -4.64 -9.34
CA LEU A 60 10.17 -4.93 -8.12
C LEU A 60 10.66 -6.37 -8.04
N HIS A 61 9.89 -7.33 -8.54
CA HIS A 61 10.28 -8.73 -8.57
C HIS A 61 11.36 -9.02 -9.61
N THR A 62 11.36 -8.28 -10.73
CA THR A 62 12.38 -8.39 -11.78
C THR A 62 13.70 -7.70 -11.38
N GLN A 63 13.66 -6.72 -10.49
CA GLN A 63 14.84 -6.01 -9.96
C GLN A 63 15.55 -6.76 -8.82
N ARG A 64 15.41 -8.10 -8.76
CA ARG A 64 16.09 -8.98 -7.80
C ARG A 64 17.42 -9.47 -8.34
#